data_AF-A0A6V7HLP5-F1
#
_entry.id   AF-A0A6V7HLP5-F1
#
_cell.length_a   1.000
_cell.length_b   1.000
_cell.length_c   1.000
_cell.angle_alpha   90.00
_cell.angle_beta   90.00
_cell.angle_gamma   90.00
#
_symmetry.space_group_name_H-M   'P 1'
#
loop_
_entity.id
_entity.type
_entity.pdbx_description
1 polymer ?
#
loop_
_entity_poly.entity_id
_entity_poly.type
_entity_poly.pdbx_seq_one_letter_code
_entity_poly.pdbx_strand_id
1 'polypeptide(L)' 'CPSCGPGHQGQCFGPNICCGTTIGCFIGTPETYKCRTESLFSRPCIAGFAMCRDNTARCAANGICCSQ' A
#
# COMPACT_ATOMS: atom_id res chain seq x y z
N CYS A 1 -7.61 1.79 -2.28
CA CYS A 1 -6.70 2.89 -1.90
C CYS A 1 -6.14 3.55 -3.15
N PRO A 2 -5.62 4.79 -3.09
CA PRO A 2 -4.99 5.40 -4.25
C PRO A 2 -3.85 4.53 -4.78
N SER A 3 -3.69 4.47 -6.10
CA SER A 3 -2.58 3.79 -6.75
C SER A 3 -1.31 4.63 -6.67
N CYS A 4 -0.18 3.96 -6.50
CA CYS A 4 1.12 4.57 -6.26
C CYS A 4 2.23 3.80 -6.99
N GLY A 5 3.45 4.35 -6.94
CA GLY A 5 4.63 3.74 -7.58
C GLY A 5 4.67 3.82 -9.11
N PRO A 6 5.73 3.27 -9.72
CA PRO A 6 5.97 3.37 -11.16
C PRO A 6 4.85 2.74 -11.98
N GLY A 7 4.23 3.51 -12.87
CA GLY A 7 3.15 3.02 -13.72
C GLY A 7 1.86 2.67 -12.97
N HIS A 8 1.64 3.20 -11.76
CA HIS A 8 0.46 2.92 -10.93
C HIS A 8 0.30 1.42 -10.58
N GLN A 9 1.41 0.68 -10.57
CA GLN A 9 1.43 -0.76 -10.31
C GLN A 9 1.35 -1.10 -8.81
N GLY A 10 1.40 -0.10 -7.92
CA GLY A 10 1.24 -0.26 -6.49
C GLY A 10 -0.07 0.33 -5.95
N GLN A 11 -0.39 -0.04 -4.71
CA GLN A 11 -1.44 0.56 -3.90
C GLN A 11 -0.88 1.06 -2.58
N CYS A 12 -1.48 2.13 -2.08
CA CYS A 12 -1.17 2.68 -0.78
C CYS A 12 -1.74 1.80 0.34
N PHE A 13 -0.91 1.43 1.30
CA PHE A 13 -1.31 0.73 2.54
C PHE A 13 -1.33 1.69 3.74
N GLY A 14 -0.75 2.87 3.58
CA GLY A 14 -0.73 3.96 4.55
C GLY A 14 -0.02 5.18 3.95
N PRO A 15 0.07 6.31 4.68
CA PRO A 15 0.51 7.60 4.14
C PRO A 15 1.94 7.59 3.60
N ASN A 16 2.79 6.68 4.05
CA ASN A 16 4.17 6.52 3.60
C ASN A 16 4.48 5.08 3.14
N ILE A 17 3.46 4.30 2.75
CA ILE A 17 3.62 2.90 2.35
C ILE A 17 2.93 2.67 1.01
N CYS A 18 3.70 2.31 0.00
CA CYS A 18 3.21 1.94 -1.33
C CYS A 18 3.71 0.55 -1.69
N CYS A 19 2.82 -0.39 -2.04
CA CYS A 19 3.21 -1.75 -2.38
C CYS A 19 2.50 -2.27 -3.62
N GLY A 20 3.22 -3.03 -4.44
CA GLY A 20 2.66 -3.72 -5.60
C GLY A 20 3.39 -5.04 -5.87
N THR A 21 2.68 -5.99 -6.45
CA THR A 21 3.21 -7.35 -6.70
C THR A 21 4.42 -7.37 -7.63
N THR A 22 4.52 -6.41 -8.56
CA THR A 22 5.62 -6.29 -9.53
C THR A 22 6.74 -5.36 -9.08
N ILE A 23 6.45 -4.40 -8.21
CA ILE A 23 7.38 -3.34 -7.81
C ILE A 23 7.94 -3.52 -6.38
N GLY A 24 7.40 -4.49 -5.63
CA GLY A 24 7.74 -4.68 -4.22
C GLY A 24 7.04 -3.64 -3.32
N CYS A 25 7.71 -3.25 -2.24
CA CYS A 25 7.19 -2.26 -1.30
C CYS A 25 8.17 -1.10 -1.11
N PHE A 26 7.61 0.10 -1.18
CA PHE A 26 8.26 1.38 -1.01
C PHE A 26 7.78 2.01 0.30
N ILE A 27 8.73 2.37 1.16
CA ILE A 27 8.45 2.94 2.48
C ILE A 27 9.23 4.25 2.61
N GLY A 28 8.53 5.36 2.74
CA GLY A 28 9.14 6.69 2.89
C GLY A 28 9.91 7.20 1.67
N THR A 29 9.66 6.64 0.48
CA THR A 29 10.30 7.04 -0.78
C THR A 29 9.39 7.97 -1.60
N PRO A 30 9.88 8.59 -2.69
CA PRO A 30 9.08 9.49 -3.51
C PRO A 30 7.79 8.85 -4.07
N GLU A 31 7.80 7.55 -4.29
CA GLU A 31 6.66 6.76 -4.75
C GLU A 31 5.47 6.79 -3.78
N THR A 32 5.73 7.06 -2.50
CA THR A 32 4.71 7.11 -1.44
C THR A 32 4.08 8.50 -1.28
N TYR A 33 4.55 9.54 -1.99
CA TYR A 33 3.94 10.88 -1.87
C TYR A 33 2.46 10.90 -2.22
N LYS A 34 2.04 10.10 -3.21
CA LYS A 34 0.61 9.92 -3.55
C LYS A 34 -0.19 9.24 -2.44
N CYS A 35 0.45 8.53 -1.52
CA CYS A 35 -0.25 7.92 -0.40
C CYS A 35 -0.59 8.92 0.70
N ARG A 36 0.10 10.05 0.77
CA ARG A 36 -0.26 11.12 1.73
C ARG A 36 -1.63 11.71 1.45
N THR A 37 -2.09 11.70 0.19
CA THR A 37 -3.45 12.14 -0.13
C THR A 37 -4.51 11.15 0.33
N GLU A 38 -4.16 9.94 0.76
CA GLU A 38 -5.08 9.01 1.43
C GLU A 38 -5.75 9.68 2.65
N SER A 39 -5.02 10.53 3.38
CA SER A 39 -5.54 11.29 4.53
C SER A 39 -6.67 12.28 4.17
N LEU A 40 -6.83 12.62 2.89
CA LEU A 40 -7.91 13.48 2.40
C LEU A 40 -9.20 12.71 2.14
N PHE A 41 -9.15 11.37 2.08
CA PHE A 41 -10.34 10.56 1.83
C PHE A 41 -11.07 10.27 3.14
N SER A 42 -12.34 10.66 3.23
CA SER A 42 -13.17 10.40 4.42
C SER A 42 -13.56 8.93 4.62
N ARG A 43 -13.26 8.04 3.65
CA ARG A 43 -13.60 6.62 3.71
C ARG A 43 -12.33 5.78 3.80
N PRO A 44 -12.26 4.84 4.76
CA PRO A 44 -11.15 3.90 4.82
C PRO A 44 -11.15 3.06 3.54
N CYS A 45 -9.99 2.97 2.93
CA CYS A 45 -9.78 2.14 1.76
C CYS A 45 -9.06 0.87 2.18
N ILE A 46 -9.32 -0.23 1.45
CA ILE A 46 -8.64 -1.50 1.67
C ILE A 46 -7.69 -1.72 0.49
N ALA A 47 -6.41 -1.95 0.79
CA ALA A 47 -5.39 -2.34 -0.17
C ALA A 47 -4.90 -3.77 0.10
N GLY A 48 -4.44 -4.45 -0.95
CA GLY A 48 -4.00 -5.84 -0.88
C GLY A 48 -5.11 -6.86 -1.10
N PHE A 49 -4.72 -8.11 -1.30
CA PHE A 49 -5.61 -9.19 -1.74
C PHE A 49 -5.93 -10.17 -0.61
N ALA A 50 -4.90 -10.70 0.06
CA ALA A 50 -5.06 -11.67 1.13
C ALA A 50 -4.74 -11.05 2.50
N MET A 51 -5.45 -11.49 3.55
CA MET A 51 -5.05 -11.21 4.93
C MET A 51 -3.83 -12.07 5.30
N CYS A 52 -2.93 -11.51 6.09
CA CYS A 52 -1.75 -12.19 6.60
C CYS A 52 -1.50 -11.79 8.05
N ARG A 53 -0.66 -12.57 8.75
CA ARG A 53 -0.30 -12.37 10.15
C ARG A 53 -1.52 -12.24 11.06
N ASP A 54 -2.20 -13.36 11.29
CA ASP A 54 -3.38 -13.46 12.18
C ASP A 54 -4.48 -12.43 11.87
N ASN A 55 -4.69 -12.13 10.58
CA ASN A 55 -5.63 -11.11 10.09
C ASN A 55 -5.36 -9.67 10.55
N THR A 56 -4.16 -9.36 11.02
CA THR A 56 -3.75 -8.00 11.42
C THR A 56 -3.12 -7.20 10.29
N ALA A 57 -2.74 -7.85 9.19
CA ALA A 57 -2.06 -7.24 8.06
C ALA A 57 -2.57 -7.81 6.73
N ARG A 58 -2.11 -7.25 5.62
CA ARG A 58 -2.48 -7.68 4.27
C ARG A 58 -1.27 -7.89 3.36
N CYS A 59 -1.36 -8.90 2.50
CA CYS A 59 -0.33 -9.20 1.51
C CYS A 59 -0.27 -8.05 0.49
N ALA A 60 0.91 -7.44 0.41
CA ALA A 60 1.15 -6.22 -0.34
C ALA A 60 2.01 -6.47 -1.59
N ALA A 61 2.91 -7.45 -1.51
CA ALA A 61 3.67 -8.01 -2.63
C ALA A 61 3.94 -9.50 -2.39
N ASN A 62 4.59 -10.17 -3.33
CA ASN A 62 4.95 -11.59 -3.18
C ASN A 62 5.85 -11.81 -1.97
N GLY A 63 5.34 -12.50 -0.95
CA GLY A 63 6.04 -12.75 0.30
C GLY A 63 6.12 -11.56 1.26
N ILE A 64 5.45 -10.43 0.96
CA ILE A 64 5.47 -9.23 1.80
C ILE A 64 4.08 -8.96 2.37
N CYS A 65 4.03 -8.88 3.69
CA CYS A 65 2.83 -8.58 4.48
C CYS A 65 2.98 -7.18 5.07
N CYS A 66 2.05 -6.27 4.75
CA CYS A 66 2.05 -4.89 5.26
C CYS A 66 0.78 -4.59 6.05
N SER A 67 0.95 -3.89 7.16
CA SER A 67 -0.11 -3.22 7.91
C SER A 67 0.10 -1.71 7.84
N GLN A 68 -0.95 -0.96 8.14
CA GLN A 68 -0.87 0.49 8.35
C GLN A 68 -0.17 0.79 9.68
#